data_AF-A0A946MT62-F1
#
_entry.id   AF-A0A946MT62-F1
#
_cell.length_a   1.000
_cell.length_b   1.000
_cell.length_c   1.000
_cell.angle_alpha   90.00
_cell.angle_beta   90.00
_cell.angle_gamma   90.00
#
_symmetry.space_group_name_H-M   'P 1'
#
loop_
_entity.id
_entity.type
_entity.pdbx_description
1 polymer ?
#
loop_
_entity_poly.entity_id
_entity_poly.type
_entity_poly.pdbx_seq_one_letter_code
_entity_poly.pdbx_strand_id
1 'polypeptide(L)' 'MHRFWMLFDPRQVLTGVAVGMFTLAITIHFILLSTDRYDWLGDPNSTGMAVSTQQEAMPPARS' A
#
# COMPACT_ATOMS: atom_id res chain seq x y z
N MET A 1 -16.62 22.61 29.46
CA MET A 1 -16.25 22.10 28.12
C MET A 1 -16.50 20.59 28.04
N HIS A 2 -17.75 20.14 28.12
CA HIS A 2 -18.15 18.72 27.96
C HIS A 2 -19.08 18.51 26.75
N ARG A 3 -19.52 19.62 26.13
CA ARG A 3 -20.49 19.65 25.03
C ARG A 3 -19.98 19.02 23.74
N PHE A 4 -18.66 18.94 23.55
CA PHE A 4 -18.06 18.26 22.40
C PHE A 4 -18.45 16.78 22.32
N TRP A 5 -18.72 16.12 23.46
CA TRP A 5 -19.18 14.73 23.52
C TRP A 5 -20.68 14.55 23.24
N MET A 6 -21.47 15.63 23.19
CA MET A 6 -22.90 15.56 22.82
C MET A 6 -23.14 15.69 21.31
N LEU A 7 -22.19 16.29 20.58
CA LEU A 7 -22.27 16.42 19.12
C LEU A 7 -21.59 15.26 18.39
N PHE A 8 -20.52 14.73 18.98
CA PHE A 8 -19.75 13.66 18.40
C PHE A 8 -20.05 12.36 19.12
N ASP A 9 -20.68 11.42 18.40
CA ASP A 9 -20.93 10.09 18.92
C ASP A 9 -19.57 9.47 19.34
N PRO A 10 -19.34 9.19 20.63
CA PRO A 10 -18.04 8.81 21.19
C PRO A 10 -17.39 7.65 20.42
N ARG A 11 -18.22 6.74 19.93
CA ARG A 11 -17.84 5.58 19.14
C ARG A 11 -17.26 5.98 17.77
N GLN A 12 -17.85 6.98 17.13
CA GLN A 12 -17.42 7.42 15.80
C GLN A 12 -16.10 8.17 15.86
N VAL A 13 -15.84 8.96 16.91
CA VAL A 13 -14.54 9.64 17.09
C VAL A 13 -13.43 8.64 17.35
N LEU A 14 -13.65 7.66 18.24
CA LEU A 14 -12.68 6.59 18.50
C LEU A 14 -12.37 5.80 17.23
N THR A 15 -13.41 5.49 16.44
CA THR A 15 -13.25 4.78 15.16
C THR A 15 -12.55 5.66 14.11
N GLY A 16 -12.90 6.94 14.01
CA GLY A 16 -12.30 7.88 13.06
C GLY A 16 -10.82 8.11 13.33
N VAL A 17 -10.41 8.21 14.61
CA VAL A 17 -9.00 8.30 14.99
C VAL A 17 -8.28 6.97 14.73
N ALA A 18 -8.88 5.83 15.08
CA ALA A 18 -8.29 4.52 14.82
C ALA A 18 -8.08 4.27 13.31
N VAL A 19 -9.10 4.51 12.50
CA VAL A 19 -9.04 4.36 11.04
C VAL A 19 -8.13 5.41 10.42
N GLY A 20 -8.17 6.67 10.88
CA GLY A 20 -7.31 7.73 10.38
C GLY A 20 -5.82 7.45 10.64
N MET A 21 -5.47 7.03 11.85
CA MET A 21 -4.10 6.63 12.19
C MET A 21 -3.66 5.38 11.42
N PHE A 22 -4.53 4.38 11.29
CA PHE A 22 -4.23 3.13 10.56
C PHE A 22 -4.04 3.37 9.06
N THR A 23 -4.92 4.14 8.45
CA THR A 23 -4.84 4.49 7.02
C THR A 23 -3.58 5.28 6.73
N LEU A 24 -3.25 6.26 7.60
CA LEU A 24 -2.02 7.03 7.48
C LEU A 24 -0.78 6.13 7.60
N ALA A 25 -0.77 5.21 8.58
CA ALA A 25 0.33 4.27 8.74
C ALA A 25 0.52 3.40 7.49
N ILE A 26 -0.54 2.74 7.00
CA ILE A 26 -0.44 1.89 5.79
C ILE A 26 0.01 2.68 4.58
N THR A 27 -0.52 3.89 4.37
CA THR A 27 -0.15 4.74 3.23
C THR A 27 1.36 5.02 3.23
N ILE A 28 1.93 5.33 4.40
CA ILE A 28 3.38 5.54 4.54
C ILE A 28 4.14 4.24 4.24
N HIS A 29 3.70 3.10 4.78
CA HIS A 29 4.38 1.81 4.53
C HIS A 29 4.36 1.44 3.05
N PHE A 30 3.23 1.62 2.37
CA PHE A 30 3.09 1.38 0.93
C PHE A 30 4.03 2.26 0.11
N ILE A 31 4.23 3.52 0.50
CA ILE A 31 5.19 4.41 -0.16
C ILE A 31 6.62 3.89 0.01
N LEU A 32 6.99 3.44 1.22
CA LEU A 32 8.33 2.89 1.47
C LEU A 32 8.57 1.60 0.68
N LEU A 33 7.63 0.65 0.71
CA LEU A 33 7.69 -0.60 -0.08
C LEU A 33 7.67 -0.33 -1.59
N SER A 34 6.98 0.71 -2.07
CA SER A 34 7.00 1.06 -3.50
C SER A 34 8.36 1.61 -3.98
N THR A 35 9.30 1.89 -3.07
CA THR A 35 10.59 2.50 -3.42
C THR A 35 11.70 1.44 -3.43
N ASP A 36 12.39 1.30 -4.57
CA ASP A 36 13.49 0.33 -4.81
C ASP A 36 14.57 0.27 -3.70
N ARG A 37 14.77 1.37 -2.97
CA ARG A 37 15.75 1.47 -1.87
C ARG A 37 15.24 1.02 -0.50
N TYR A 38 13.93 1.13 -0.25
CA TYR A 38 13.33 0.89 1.07
C TYR A 38 12.38 -0.32 1.07
N ASP A 39 12.22 -0.96 -0.08
CA ASP A 39 11.48 -2.21 -0.22
C ASP A 39 12.27 -3.35 0.41
N TRP A 40 11.94 -3.70 1.65
CA TRP A 40 12.57 -4.83 2.34
C TRP A 40 11.93 -6.18 1.96
N LEU A 41 10.82 -6.17 1.22
CA LEU A 41 10.10 -7.36 0.80
C LEU A 41 10.53 -7.85 -0.60
N GLY A 42 11.00 -6.94 -1.44
CA GLY A 42 11.64 -7.19 -2.73
C GLY A 42 13.02 -6.56 -2.76
N ASP A 43 14.01 -7.32 -2.28
CA ASP A 43 15.12 -7.83 -3.12
C ASP A 43 16.51 -7.92 -2.40
N PRO A 44 17.25 -9.04 -2.56
CA PRO A 44 18.67 -9.15 -2.20
C PRO A 44 19.70 -8.68 -3.25
N ASN A 45 19.34 -8.17 -4.43
CA ASN A 45 20.28 -7.67 -5.45
C ASN A 45 19.67 -6.56 -6.32
N SER A 46 19.53 -5.33 -5.79
CA SER A 46 18.90 -4.23 -6.53
C SER A 46 19.81 -3.81 -7.69
N THR A 47 19.70 -4.56 -8.78
CA THR A 47 20.32 -4.36 -10.08
C THR A 47 19.43 -5.09 -11.10
N GLY A 48 18.29 -4.48 -11.39
CA GLY A 48 17.59 -4.66 -12.65
C GLY A 48 16.61 -5.83 -12.74
N MET A 49 15.53 -5.54 -13.45
CA MET A 49 14.58 -6.50 -14.04
C MET A 49 13.46 -7.02 -13.14
N ALA A 50 12.55 -6.13 -12.78
CA ALA A 50 11.12 -6.44 -12.94
C ALA A 50 10.78 -6.50 -14.45
N VAL A 51 11.34 -7.48 -15.16
CA VAL A 51 10.87 -7.88 -16.49
C VAL A 51 9.85 -8.98 -16.25
N SER A 52 8.62 -8.55 -15.93
CA SER A 52 7.43 -9.38 -16.09
C SER A 52 6.92 -9.24 -17.53
N THR A 53 7.78 -9.43 -18.54
CA THR A 53 7.26 -9.77 -19.88
C THR A 53 6.83 -11.23 -19.81
N GLN A 54 5.62 -11.44 -19.31
CA GLN A 54 4.77 -12.50 -19.83
C GLN A 54 4.53 -12.19 -21.31
N GLN A 55 5.54 -12.46 -22.15
CA GLN A 55 5.38 -12.58 -23.59
C GLN A 55 4.51 -13.80 -23.78
N GLU A 56 3.21 -13.55 -23.90
CA GLU A 56 2.22 -14.50 -24.38
C GLU A 56 2.81 -15.14 -25.64
N ALA A 57 3.08 -16.44 -25.53
CA ALA A 57 3.77 -17.20 -26.56
C ALA A 57 2.98 -17.06 -27.87
N MET A 58 3.55 -16.31 -28.83
CA MET A 58 2.93 -16.14 -30.13
C MET A 58 2.78 -17.52 -30.78
N PRO A 59 1.57 -17.89 -31.26
CA PRO A 59 1.31 -19.23 -31.75
C PRO A 59 2.16 -19.51 -33.01
N PRO A 60 2.69 -20.74 -33.19
CA PRO A 60 3.54 -21.08 -34.32
C PRO A 60 2.73 -21.04 -35.62
N ALA A 61 2.99 -20.05 -36.48
CA ALA A 61 2.49 -20.04 -37.84
C ALA A 61 3.23 -21.13 -38.64
N ARG A 62 2.52 -22.22 -38.93
CA ARG A 62 2.93 -23.25 -39.88
C ARG A 62 2.65 -22.76 -41.30
N SER A 63 3.69 -22.59 -42.11
CA SER A 63 3.66 -22.70 -43.59
C SER A 63 5.07 -22.84 -44.14
#